data_AF-A0A371GDJ2-F1
#
_entry.id   AF-A0A371GDJ2-F1
#
_cell.length_a   1.000
_cell.length_b   1.000
_cell.length_c   1.000
_cell.angle_alpha   90.00
_cell.angle_beta   90.00
_cell.angle_gamma   90.00
#
_symmetry.space_group_name_H-M   'P 1'
#
loop_
_entity.id
_entity.type
_entity.pdbx_description
1 polymer ?
#
loop_
_entity_poly.entity_id
_entity_poly.type
_entity_poly.pdbx_seq_one_letter_code
_entity_poly.pdbx_strand_id
1 'polypeptide(L)' 'KLWVYVLKTKNQVLKKFKQFQALVERQSCKKVKCIRFDNGGEYCGPFDEYCRQQGIQHEKTPPKTP' A
#
# COMPACT_ATOMS: atom_id res chain seq x y z
N LYS A 1 -7.64 15.26 -3.31
CA LYS A 1 -6.17 15.49 -3.29
C LYS A 1 -5.49 14.21 -3.77
N LEU A 2 -4.64 14.32 -4.79
CA LEU A 2 -3.90 13.17 -5.34
C LEU A 2 -2.51 13.14 -4.73
N TRP A 3 -2.02 11.94 -4.40
CA TRP A 3 -0.69 11.70 -3.86
C TRP A 3 0.02 10.71 -4.77
N VAL A 4 1.23 11.03 -5.23
CA VAL A 4 2.01 10.18 -6.13
C VAL A 4 3.41 9.99 -5.55
N TYR A 5 3.91 8.76 -5.60
CA TYR A 5 5.27 8.42 -5.19
C TYR A 5 5.92 7.51 -6.22
N VAL A 6 7.05 7.94 -6.78
CA VAL A 6 7.78 7.16 -7.80
C VAL A 6 8.81 6.26 -7.12
N LEU A 7 8.81 4.99 -7.50
CA LEU A 7 9.77 3.99 -7.01
C LEU A 7 10.81 3.68 -8.08
N LYS A 8 12.06 3.46 -7.65
CA LYS A 8 13.13 3.04 -8.57
C LYS A 8 13.05 1.55 -8.88
N THR A 9 12.70 0.72 -7.89
CA THR A 9 12.58 -0.73 -8.04
C THR A 9 11.41 -1.28 -7.22
N LYS A 10 10.84 -2.41 -7.68
CA LYS A 10 9.70 -3.08 -7.00
C LYS A 10 10.01 -3.51 -5.57
N ASN A 11 11.25 -3.88 -5.28
CA ASN A 11 11.66 -4.33 -3.95
C ASN A 11 11.59 -3.22 -2.88
N GLN A 12 11.42 -1.95 -3.28
CA GLN A 12 11.29 -0.81 -2.37
C GLN A 12 9.86 -0.57 -1.88
N VAL A 13 8.86 -1.25 -2.47
CA VAL A 13 7.42 -1.00 -2.26
C VAL A 13 7.07 -0.94 -0.78
N LEU A 14 7.37 -1.98 0.00
CA LEU A 14 7.02 -2.02 1.42
C LEU A 14 7.65 -0.86 2.21
N LYS A 15 8.97 -0.66 2.09
CA LYS A 15 9.67 0.40 2.84
C LYS A 15 9.11 1.78 2.52
N LYS A 16 8.85 2.06 1.25
CA LYS A 16 8.34 3.35 0.79
C LYS A 16 6.87 3.54 1.11
N PHE A 17 6.06 2.48 1.05
CA PHE A 17 4.67 2.50 1.45
C PHE A 17 4.52 2.89 2.93
N LYS A 18 5.33 2.34 3.84
CA LYS A 18 5.31 2.73 5.27
C LYS A 18 5.53 4.24 5.46
N GLN A 19 6.53 4.80 4.76
CA GLN A 19 6.84 6.24 4.82
C GLN A 19 5.69 7.07 4.23
N PHE A 20 5.13 6.62 3.12
CA PHE A 20 4.06 7.29 2.42
C PHE A 20 2.74 7.28 3.21
N GLN A 21 2.37 6.14 3.80
CA GLN A 21 1.21 6.02 4.68
C GLN A 21 1.31 7.03 5.83
N ALA A 22 2.43 7.05 6.55
CA ALA A 22 2.63 7.98 7.67
C ALA A 22 2.50 9.45 7.25
N LEU A 23 3.03 9.81 6.07
CA LEU A 23 2.93 11.16 5.51
C LEU A 23 1.46 11.52 5.21
N VAL A 24 0.76 10.67 4.46
CA VAL A 24 -0.62 10.91 4.02
C VAL A 24 -1.57 10.97 5.21
N GLU A 25 -1.42 10.06 6.18
CA GLU A 25 -2.26 10.05 7.38
C GLU A 25 -2.07 11.31 8.21
N ARG A 26 -0.82 11.77 8.37
CA ARG A 26 -0.51 13.00 9.11
C ARG A 26 -1.06 14.25 8.41
N GLN A 27 -0.92 14.33 7.08
CA GLN A 27 -1.37 15.50 6.32
C GLN A 27 -2.89 15.56 6.15
N SER A 28 -3.57 14.41 6.20
CA SER A 28 -5.03 14.34 6.08
C SER A 28 -5.75 14.23 7.42
N CYS A 29 -5.03 13.97 8.51
CA CYS A 29 -5.57 13.58 9.82
C CYS A 29 -6.55 12.40 9.75
N LYS A 30 -6.35 11.49 8.78
CA LYS A 30 -7.20 10.31 8.54
C LYS A 30 -6.35 9.06 8.47
N LYS A 31 -6.87 7.94 8.96
CA LYS A 31 -6.22 6.62 8.87
C LYS A 31 -6.54 5.92 7.55
N VAL A 32 -5.57 5.21 7.00
CA VAL A 32 -5.78 4.31 5.87
C VAL A 32 -6.52 3.07 6.38
N LYS A 33 -7.67 2.75 5.78
CA LYS A 33 -8.49 1.59 6.16
C LYS A 33 -8.36 0.43 5.18
N CYS A 34 -8.34 0.74 3.89
CA CYS A 34 -8.27 -0.25 2.82
C CYS A 34 -7.27 0.19 1.76
N ILE A 35 -6.65 -0.79 1.11
CA ILE A 35 -5.76 -0.62 -0.04
C ILE A 35 -6.11 -1.68 -1.08
N ARG A 36 -5.99 -1.31 -2.35
CA ARG A 36 -6.25 -2.18 -3.49
C ARG A 36 -5.05 -2.17 -4.42
N PHE A 37 -4.52 -3.34 -4.74
CA PHE A 37 -3.43 -3.49 -5.70
C PHE A 37 -3.74 -4.61 -6.68
N ASP A 38 -3.02 -4.62 -7.80
CA ASP A 38 -2.91 -5.81 -8.62
C ASP A 38 -2.22 -6.93 -7.80
N ASN A 39 -2.45 -8.19 -8.16
CA ASN A 39 -1.81 -9.34 -7.50
C ASN A 39 -0.31 -9.46 -7.81
N GLY A 40 0.39 -8.35 -8.01
CA GLY A 40 1.83 -8.31 -8.18
C GLY A 40 2.55 -8.85 -6.94
N GLY A 41 3.64 -9.59 -7.17
CA GLY A 41 4.40 -10.23 -6.10
C GLY A 41 4.97 -9.24 -5.07
N GLU A 42 5.17 -7.97 -5.47
CA GLU A 42 5.61 -6.89 -4.59
C GLU A 42 4.61 -6.52 -3.47
N TYR A 43 3.33 -6.86 -3.63
CA TYR A 43 2.26 -6.59 -2.66
C TYR A 43 1.89 -7.82 -1.83
N CYS A 44 2.62 -8.92 -1.99
CA CYS A 44 2.40 -10.17 -1.26
C CYS A 44 3.41 -10.34 -0.10
N GLY A 45 3.14 -11.31 0.78
CA GLY A 45 4.09 -11.74 1.82
C GLY A 45 4.37 -10.66 2.88
N PRO A 46 5.58 -10.07 2.96
CA PRO A 46 5.89 -9.03 3.95
C PRO A 46 4.96 -7.81 3.90
N PHE A 47 4.42 -7.52 2.71
CA PHE A 47 3.48 -6.41 2.54
C PHE A 47 2.11 -6.75 3.12
N ASP A 48 1.58 -7.93 2.81
CA ASP A 48 0.35 -8.49 3.40
C ASP A 48 0.42 -8.48 4.93
N GLU A 49 1.55 -8.97 5.48
CA GLU A 49 1.76 -9.02 6.93
C GLU A 49 1.73 -7.64 7.57
N TYR A 50 2.40 -6.66 6.96
CA TYR A 50 2.39 -5.29 7.45
C TYR A 50 0.97 -4.70 7.46
N CYS A 51 0.20 -4.92 6.40
CA CYS A 51 -1.17 -4.40 6.32
C CYS A 51 -2.05 -4.99 7.41
N ARG A 52 -1.94 -6.29 7.65
CA ARG A 52 -2.62 -6.97 8.77
C ARG A 52 -2.22 -6.38 10.13
N GLN A 53 -0.93 -6.12 10.36
CA GLN A 53 -0.44 -5.50 11.60
C GLN A 53 -0.96 -4.07 11.80
N GLN A 54 -1.17 -3.32 10.71
CA GLN A 54 -1.73 -1.97 10.76
C GLN A 54 -3.27 -1.94 10.80
N GLY A 55 -3.94 -3.09 10.71
CA GLY A 55 -5.40 -3.16 10.58
C GLY A 55 -5.92 -2.62 9.23
N ILE A 56 -5.10 -2.66 8.19
CA ILE A 56 -5.45 -2.23 6.83
C ILE A 56 -5.96 -3.43 6.05
N GLN A 57 -7.17 -3.33 5.51
CA GLN A 57 -7.73 -4.33 4.62
C GLN A 57 -7.04 -4.28 3.26
N HIS A 58 -6.46 -5.41 2.85
CA HIS A 58 -5.86 -5.57 1.54
C HIS A 58 -6.85 -6.23 0.57
N GLU A 59 -7.36 -5.46 -0.37
CA GLU A 59 -8.22 -5.92 -1.46
C GLU A 59 -7.38 -6.32 -2.68
N LYS A 60 -7.53 -7.57 -3.09
CA LYS A 60 -6.84 -8.14 -4.26
C LYS A 60 -7.78 -8.11 -5.45
N THR A 61 -7.44 -7.40 -6.53
CA THR A 61 -8.26 -7.42 -7.75
C THR A 61 -8.06 -8.73 -8.51
N PRO A 62 -9.10 -9.31 -9.13
CA PRO A 62 -8.92 -10.48 -9.97
C PRO A 62 -8.00 -10.15 -11.16
N PRO A 63 -7.13 -11.07 -11.59
CA PRO A 63 -6.24 -10.84 -12.72
C PRO A 63 -7.01 -10.33 -13.94
N LYS A 64 -6.49 -9.28 -14.61
CA LYS A 64 -7.06 -8.66 -15.82
C LYS A 64 -8.41 -7.94 -15.63
N THR A 65 -8.73 -7.52 -14.41
CA THR A 65 -9.95 -6.73 -14.13
C THR A 65 -9.54 -5.34 -13.66
N PRO A 66 -9.93 -4.25 -14.35
CA PRO A 66 -9.64 -2.87 -13.94
C PRO A 66 -10.27 -2.49 -12.60
#